data_AF-A0A7J7CC75-F1
#
_entry.id   AF-A0A7J7CC75-F1
#
_cell.length_a   1.000
_cell.length_b   1.000
_cell.length_c   1.000
_cell.angle_alpha   90.00
_cell.angle_beta   90.00
_cell.angle_gamma   90.00
#
_symmetry.space_group_name_H-M   'P 1'
#
loop_
_entity.id
_entity.type
_entity.pdbx_description
1 polymer ?
#
loop_
_entity_poly.entity_id
_entity_poly.type
_entity_poly.pdbx_seq_one_letter_code
_entity_poly.pdbx_strand_id
1 'polypeptide(L)'
;MKERFAKLLLGEDMSGSGKGVCTAVTISNAITNLYATVFGHNLRLEPLNPEKKAMWKREMDCLLSVCEYIVEFIPSRSQNLPNGTAIEVMEGRPRSDIYINLPALKKLDALLLEILDAFQDTEFWYAEQGSMSSKSRAGSFRKIVVHRKEEKWWLPVPCVPQDGLTEKSRKHLRNKRDCANQIHKAAMSINSSILYEMEIPETYMASLPKSGKACLGDSIYRYMCITDKFSPDNLLDCLNITSEHEALELADRIEASMYTWRRKACMSHSKSSWDMVKDLMSDIDSYDKNHVLALRAESLLFCLKQRYPELSQTSLDTCKIQYNRDVGQAILESYSRVLEGLAFNIVAWIEDVLDVDRSMRNQDQ
;
A
#
# COMPACT_ATOMS: atom_id res chain seq x y z
N MET A 1 -19.57 19.31 -3.02
CA MET A 1 -18.40 20.04 -2.45
C MET A 1 -18.63 20.48 -1.00
N LYS A 2 -19.55 21.42 -0.69
CA LYS A 2 -19.77 21.90 0.70
C LYS A 2 -20.03 20.79 1.72
N GLU A 3 -20.96 19.88 1.42
CA GLU A 3 -21.28 18.76 2.31
C GLU A 3 -20.06 17.88 2.61
N ARG A 4 -19.21 17.65 1.60
CA ARG A 4 -18.02 16.81 1.73
C ARG A 4 -16.98 17.44 2.65
N PHE A 5 -16.63 18.70 2.40
CA PHE A 5 -15.70 19.40 3.28
C PHE A 5 -16.26 19.59 4.69
N ALA A 6 -17.58 19.79 4.84
CA ALA A 6 -18.21 19.81 6.17
C ALA A 6 -18.03 18.47 6.90
N LYS A 7 -18.23 17.34 6.23
CA LYS A 7 -17.97 15.99 6.80
C LYS A 7 -16.49 15.78 7.15
N LEU A 8 -15.57 16.25 6.31
CA LEU A 8 -14.13 16.21 6.60
C LEU A 8 -13.76 17.03 7.83
N LEU A 9 -14.34 18.23 7.98
CA LEU A 9 -14.11 19.11 9.12
C LEU A 9 -14.69 18.58 10.44
N LEU A 10 -15.76 17.77 10.36
CA LEU A 10 -16.34 17.10 11.52
C LEU A 10 -15.51 15.90 12.01
N GLY A 11 -14.52 15.45 11.24
CA GLY A 11 -13.65 14.34 11.64
C GLY A 11 -14.40 13.02 11.84
N GLU A 12 -15.41 12.75 11.00
CA GLU A 12 -16.35 11.61 11.14
C GLU A 12 -17.28 11.66 12.38
N ASP A 13 -17.14 12.67 13.25
CA ASP A 13 -18.06 12.89 14.36
C ASP A 13 -19.26 13.76 13.94
N MET A 14 -20.29 13.08 13.44
CA MET A 14 -21.53 13.72 13.00
C MET A 14 -22.36 14.34 14.15
N SER A 15 -21.98 14.14 15.42
CA SER A 15 -22.63 14.80 16.57
C SER A 15 -22.16 16.24 16.76
N GLY A 16 -21.03 16.62 16.15
CA GLY A 16 -20.40 17.92 16.33
C GLY A 16 -19.66 18.09 17.66
N SER A 17 -19.41 17.00 18.40
CA SER A 17 -18.75 17.04 19.71
C SER A 17 -17.23 17.24 19.64
N GLY A 18 -16.64 17.19 18.44
CA GLY A 18 -15.21 17.35 18.21
C GLY A 18 -14.38 16.16 18.72
N LYS A 19 -15.01 15.01 18.97
CA LYS A 19 -14.36 13.77 19.43
C LYS A 19 -14.04 12.81 18.29
N GLY A 20 -14.04 13.32 17.06
CA GLY A 20 -13.74 12.59 15.85
C GLY A 20 -12.24 12.31 15.66
N VAL A 21 -11.91 11.75 14.51
CA VAL A 21 -10.53 11.53 14.09
C VAL A 21 -9.91 12.82 13.54
N CYS A 22 -8.57 12.85 13.43
CA CYS A 22 -7.89 14.01 12.86
C CYS A 22 -8.20 14.17 11.35
N THR A 23 -7.96 15.36 10.81
CA THR A 23 -8.21 15.66 9.39
C THR A 23 -7.42 14.74 8.44
N ALA A 24 -6.20 14.36 8.81
CA ALA A 24 -5.37 13.45 8.03
C ALA A 24 -6.00 12.05 7.89
N VAL A 25 -6.49 11.46 9.00
CA VAL A 25 -7.21 10.19 8.97
C VAL A 25 -8.53 10.33 8.22
N THR A 26 -9.26 11.42 8.44
CA THR A 26 -10.56 11.66 7.79
C THR A 26 -10.43 11.74 6.27
N ILE A 27 -9.38 12.38 5.75
CA ILE A 27 -9.16 12.45 4.29
C ILE A 27 -8.70 11.11 3.72
N SER A 28 -7.88 10.36 4.45
CA SER A 28 -7.46 8.99 4.07
C SER A 28 -8.68 8.05 3.97
N ASN A 29 -9.58 8.12 4.95
CA ASN A 29 -10.84 7.37 4.95
C ASN A 29 -11.74 7.82 3.79
N ALA A 30 -11.84 9.12 3.52
CA ALA A 30 -12.64 9.64 2.41
C ALA A 30 -12.16 9.14 1.04
N ILE A 31 -10.85 9.07 0.81
CA ILE A 31 -10.24 8.50 -0.41
C ILE A 31 -10.57 7.00 -0.51
N THR A 32 -10.37 6.25 0.58
CA THR A 32 -10.63 4.81 0.63
C THR A 32 -12.13 4.50 0.38
N ASN A 33 -13.03 5.26 0.99
CA ASN A 33 -14.47 5.10 0.82
C ASN A 33 -14.94 5.48 -0.60
N LEU A 34 -14.34 6.53 -1.20
CA LEU A 34 -14.61 6.89 -2.59
C LEU A 34 -14.20 5.75 -3.53
N TYR A 35 -13.01 5.17 -3.31
CA TYR A 35 -12.54 4.02 -4.07
C TYR A 35 -13.51 2.84 -3.97
N ALA A 36 -13.93 2.47 -2.76
CA ALA A 36 -14.90 1.40 -2.53
C ALA A 36 -16.24 1.67 -3.23
N THR A 37 -16.72 2.92 -3.22
CA THR A 37 -17.98 3.31 -3.87
C THR A 37 -17.90 3.23 -5.39
N VAL A 38 -16.79 3.68 -5.98
CA VAL A 38 -16.59 3.70 -7.43
C VAL A 38 -16.32 2.28 -7.95
N PHE A 39 -15.31 1.61 -7.39
CA PHE A 39 -14.75 0.38 -7.94
C PHE A 39 -15.23 -0.88 -7.23
N GLY A 40 -15.75 -0.80 -6.00
CA GLY A 40 -16.11 -1.98 -5.20
C GLY A 40 -17.25 -2.84 -5.76
N HIS A 41 -18.00 -2.34 -6.74
CA HIS A 41 -19.02 -3.12 -7.47
C HIS A 41 -18.60 -3.43 -8.92
N ASN A 42 -17.50 -2.84 -9.38
CA ASN A 42 -16.95 -3.01 -10.72
C ASN A 42 -15.84 -4.07 -10.67
N LEU A 43 -16.25 -5.32 -10.45
CA LEU A 43 -15.35 -6.47 -10.25
C LEU A 43 -15.07 -7.20 -11.57
N ARG A 44 -14.95 -6.46 -12.67
CA ARG A 44 -14.89 -6.97 -14.06
C ARG A 44 -13.94 -6.14 -14.90
N LEU A 45 -13.37 -6.76 -15.94
CA LEU A 45 -12.64 -6.08 -17.00
C LEU A 45 -13.62 -5.45 -17.99
N GLU A 46 -14.06 -4.24 -17.67
CA GLU A 46 -14.93 -3.43 -18.52
C GLU A 46 -14.70 -1.94 -18.26
N PRO A 47 -15.03 -1.05 -19.21
CA PRO A 47 -14.98 0.38 -18.97
C PRO A 47 -15.87 0.79 -17.81
N LEU A 48 -15.37 1.70 -16.98
CA LEU A 48 -16.15 2.23 -15.87
C LEU A 48 -17.35 3.03 -16.40
N ASN A 49 -18.52 2.88 -15.78
CA ASN A 49 -19.70 3.68 -16.14
C ASN A 49 -19.32 5.18 -16.18
N PRO A 50 -19.68 5.93 -17.25
CA PRO A 50 -19.35 7.35 -17.39
C PRO A 50 -19.68 8.20 -16.15
N GLU A 51 -20.79 7.93 -15.46
CA GLU A 51 -21.17 8.63 -14.23
C GLU A 51 -20.21 8.35 -13.08
N LYS A 52 -19.82 7.08 -12.90
CA LYS A 52 -18.84 6.67 -11.89
C LYS A 52 -17.45 7.22 -12.19
N LYS A 53 -17.06 7.24 -13.46
CA LYS A 53 -15.79 7.82 -13.93
C LYS A 53 -15.74 9.33 -13.69
N ALA A 54 -16.83 10.04 -13.98
CA ALA A 54 -16.96 11.46 -13.70
C ALA A 54 -16.99 11.74 -12.19
N MET A 55 -17.62 10.87 -11.41
CA MET A 55 -17.61 10.93 -9.94
C MET A 55 -16.19 10.76 -9.39
N TRP A 56 -15.46 9.72 -9.79
CA TRP A 56 -14.08 9.49 -9.37
C TRP A 56 -13.21 10.73 -9.60
N LYS A 57 -13.20 11.25 -10.83
CA LYS A 57 -12.39 12.44 -11.19
C LYS A 57 -12.73 13.66 -10.34
N ARG A 58 -14.00 14.08 -10.35
CA ARG A 58 -14.47 15.27 -9.61
C ARG A 58 -14.18 15.18 -8.12
N GLU A 59 -14.41 14.01 -7.55
CA GLU A 59 -14.32 13.80 -6.12
C GLU A 59 -12.87 13.62 -5.65
N MET A 60 -12.01 12.98 -6.44
CA MET A 60 -10.57 12.96 -6.21
C MET A 60 -9.98 14.35 -6.37
N ASP A 61 -10.32 15.10 -7.42
CA ASP A 61 -9.84 16.49 -7.60
C ASP A 61 -10.18 17.36 -6.38
N CYS A 62 -11.37 17.19 -5.81
CA CYS A 62 -11.78 17.86 -4.59
C CYS A 62 -10.90 17.48 -3.39
N LEU A 63 -10.61 16.19 -3.17
CA LEU A 63 -9.79 15.70 -2.06
C LEU A 63 -8.32 16.10 -2.22
N LEU A 64 -7.79 16.04 -3.45
CA LEU A 64 -6.40 16.37 -3.77
C LEU A 64 -6.12 17.88 -3.78
N SER A 65 -7.15 18.73 -3.91
CA SER A 65 -6.99 20.19 -3.89
C SER A 65 -6.31 20.72 -2.63
N VAL A 66 -6.39 19.99 -1.51
CA VAL A 66 -5.72 20.35 -0.25
C VAL A 66 -4.20 20.40 -0.42
N CYS A 67 -3.63 19.55 -1.28
CA CYS A 67 -2.20 19.51 -1.55
C CYS A 67 -1.66 20.80 -2.18
N GLU A 68 -2.49 21.58 -2.87
CA GLU A 68 -2.09 22.87 -3.47
C GLU A 68 -1.74 23.92 -2.40
N TYR A 69 -2.24 23.72 -1.17
CA TYR A 69 -2.03 24.62 -0.04
C TYR A 69 -0.95 24.11 0.93
N ILE A 70 -0.35 22.95 0.67
CA ILE A 70 0.74 22.39 1.49
C ILE A 70 2.07 22.81 0.88
N VAL A 71 2.68 23.83 1.47
CA VAL A 71 3.87 24.48 0.94
C VAL A 71 5.04 24.47 1.92
N GLU A 72 6.26 24.42 1.37
CA GLU A 72 7.50 24.77 2.04
C GLU A 72 7.83 26.24 1.74
N PHE A 73 8.22 26.99 2.75
CA PHE A 73 8.73 28.35 2.56
C PHE A 73 10.24 28.29 2.35
N ILE A 74 10.69 28.70 1.17
CA ILE A 74 12.11 28.79 0.82
C ILE A 74 12.52 30.25 0.61
N PRO A 75 13.73 30.64 1.02
CA PRO A 75 14.26 31.96 0.69
C PRO A 75 14.45 32.06 -0.83
N SER A 76 13.76 32.99 -1.47
CA SER A 76 13.92 33.26 -2.90
C SER A 76 15.19 34.07 -3.15
N ARG A 77 15.82 33.82 -4.30
CA ARG A 77 16.94 34.64 -4.80
C ARG A 77 16.46 36.09 -4.94
N SER A 78 17.20 37.02 -4.35
CA SER A 78 16.88 38.46 -4.22
C SER A 78 15.99 39.00 -5.35
N GLN A 79 14.79 39.48 -5.01
CA GLN A 79 13.97 40.24 -5.94
C GLN A 79 14.50 41.68 -5.98
N ASN A 80 14.79 42.18 -7.18
CA ASN A 80 15.17 43.59 -7.35
C ASN A 80 13.90 44.42 -7.50
N LEU A 81 13.68 45.33 -6.55
CA LEU A 81 12.69 46.38 -6.69
C LEU A 81 12.98 47.23 -7.96
N PRO A 82 11.98 47.98 -8.49
CA PRO A 82 12.20 48.87 -9.63
C PRO A 82 13.30 49.93 -9.43
N ASN A 83 13.66 50.20 -8.16
CA ASN A 83 14.74 51.11 -7.76
C ASN A 83 16.13 50.42 -7.64
N GLY A 84 16.25 49.13 -8.01
CA GLY A 84 17.49 48.36 -7.95
C GLY A 84 17.84 47.80 -6.56
N THR A 85 16.99 47.99 -5.55
CA THR A 85 17.22 47.44 -4.20
C THR A 85 16.88 45.95 -4.18
N ALA A 86 17.85 45.12 -3.77
CA ALA A 86 17.65 43.69 -3.57
C ALA A 86 16.90 43.44 -2.26
N ILE A 87 15.76 42.75 -2.34
CA ILE A 87 15.00 42.28 -1.17
C ILE A 87 15.04 40.75 -1.14
N GLU A 88 15.34 40.20 0.03
CA GLU A 88 15.16 38.78 0.31
C GLU A 88 13.69 38.53 0.68
N VAL A 89 13.04 37.67 -0.09
CA VAL A 89 11.62 37.31 0.09
C VAL A 89 11.55 35.81 0.40
N MET A 90 10.54 35.40 1.17
CA MET A 90 10.22 33.98 1.31
C MET A 90 9.16 33.61 0.26
N GLU A 91 9.44 32.60 -0.54
CA GLU A 91 8.51 32.07 -1.55
C GLU A 91 7.96 30.73 -1.09
N GLY A 92 6.65 30.53 -1.28
CA GLY A 92 5.99 29.25 -1.03
C GLY A 92 6.08 28.37 -2.27
N ARG A 93 6.65 27.16 -2.13
CA ARG A 93 6.58 26.11 -3.16
C ARG A 93 5.82 24.90 -2.61
N PRO A 94 5.14 24.10 -3.44
CA PRO A 94 4.57 22.83 -2.98
C PRO A 94 5.63 21.99 -2.25
N ARG A 95 5.24 21.34 -1.16
CA ARG A 95 6.14 20.48 -0.39
C ARG A 95 6.76 19.40 -1.28
N SER A 96 8.02 19.09 -1.03
CA SER A 96 8.86 18.28 -1.93
C SER A 96 8.28 16.88 -2.23
N ASP A 97 7.78 16.18 -1.22
CA ASP A 97 7.08 14.90 -1.33
C ASP A 97 5.84 14.99 -2.24
N ILE A 98 5.02 16.02 -2.08
CA ILE A 98 3.81 16.27 -2.87
C ILE A 98 4.17 16.61 -4.31
N TYR A 99 5.15 17.50 -4.51
CA TYR A 99 5.59 17.95 -5.83
C TYR A 99 6.02 16.78 -6.73
N ILE A 100 6.69 15.78 -6.14
CA ILE A 100 7.17 14.60 -6.86
C ILE A 100 6.05 13.55 -7.01
N ASN A 101 5.42 13.17 -5.89
CA ASN A 101 4.57 11.98 -5.86
C ASN A 101 3.16 12.23 -6.40
N LEU A 102 2.57 13.41 -6.18
CA LEU A 102 1.19 13.68 -6.59
C LEU A 102 0.99 13.61 -8.11
N PRO A 103 1.84 14.23 -8.96
CA PRO A 103 1.74 14.09 -10.42
C PRO A 103 1.95 12.65 -10.88
N ALA A 104 2.86 11.91 -10.24
CA ALA A 104 3.10 10.50 -10.55
C ALA A 104 1.85 9.65 -10.28
N LEU A 105 1.21 9.81 -9.12
CA LEU A 105 -0.02 9.09 -8.78
C LEU A 105 -1.19 9.44 -9.72
N LYS A 106 -1.37 10.73 -10.07
CA LYS A 106 -2.37 11.13 -11.07
C LYS A 106 -2.15 10.46 -12.43
N LYS A 107 -0.89 10.27 -12.83
CA LYS A 107 -0.54 9.55 -14.06
C LYS A 107 -0.87 8.06 -13.96
N LEU A 108 -0.57 7.41 -12.83
CA LEU A 108 -0.92 6.01 -12.61
C LEU A 108 -2.44 5.78 -12.64
N ASP A 109 -3.21 6.67 -12.00
CA ASP A 109 -4.69 6.67 -12.04
C ASP A 109 -5.22 6.73 -13.47
N ALA A 110 -4.74 7.70 -14.26
CA ALA A 110 -5.14 7.83 -15.66
C ALA A 110 -4.85 6.55 -16.48
N LEU A 111 -3.66 5.96 -16.30
CA LEU A 111 -3.28 4.73 -16.98
C LEU A 111 -4.15 3.54 -16.57
N LEU A 112 -4.57 3.43 -15.29
CA LEU A 112 -5.48 2.37 -14.84
C LEU A 112 -6.86 2.51 -15.48
N LEU A 113 -7.39 3.73 -15.57
CA LEU A 113 -8.64 3.99 -16.28
C LEU A 113 -8.54 3.66 -17.78
N GLU A 114 -7.40 3.97 -18.42
CA GLU A 114 -7.14 3.61 -19.83
C GLU A 114 -7.02 2.09 -20.04
N ILE A 115 -6.55 1.34 -19.04
CA ILE A 115 -6.57 -0.13 -19.10
C ILE A 115 -8.01 -0.63 -19.09
N LEU A 116 -8.85 -0.15 -18.18
CA LEU A 116 -10.26 -0.55 -18.11
C LEU A 116 -11.04 -0.16 -19.37
N ASP A 117 -10.83 1.06 -19.89
CA ASP A 117 -11.46 1.56 -21.11
C ASP A 117 -11.13 0.68 -22.35
N ALA A 118 -10.00 -0.03 -22.34
CA ALA A 118 -9.60 -0.89 -23.46
C ALA A 118 -10.43 -2.18 -23.57
N PHE A 119 -11.24 -2.53 -22.55
CA PHE A 119 -12.06 -3.74 -22.51
C PHE A 119 -13.52 -3.49 -22.93
N GLN A 120 -13.76 -2.55 -23.85
CA GLN A 120 -15.11 -2.27 -24.35
C GLN A 120 -15.66 -3.37 -25.26
N ASP A 121 -14.82 -3.89 -26.17
CA ASP A 121 -15.15 -4.94 -27.13
C ASP A 121 -14.29 -6.18 -26.85
N THR A 122 -14.83 -7.13 -26.10
CA THR A 122 -14.09 -8.33 -25.64
C THR A 122 -14.66 -9.62 -26.23
N GLU A 123 -13.79 -10.59 -26.49
CA GLU A 123 -14.19 -11.96 -26.88
C GLU A 123 -14.68 -12.80 -25.69
N PHE A 124 -14.34 -12.38 -24.47
CA PHE A 124 -14.80 -13.00 -23.23
C PHE A 124 -15.97 -12.22 -22.63
N TRP A 125 -16.75 -12.86 -21.77
CA TRP A 125 -17.86 -12.27 -21.03
C TRP A 125 -17.91 -12.80 -19.60
N TYR A 126 -18.75 -12.21 -18.74
CA TYR A 126 -18.95 -12.69 -17.38
C TYR A 126 -20.32 -13.37 -17.24
N ALA A 127 -20.39 -14.50 -16.54
CA ALA A 127 -21.65 -15.19 -16.28
C ALA A 127 -22.58 -14.37 -15.37
N GLU A 128 -23.88 -14.37 -15.65
CA GLU A 128 -24.87 -13.73 -14.78
C GLU A 128 -25.05 -14.50 -13.46
N GLN A 129 -24.89 -13.77 -12.35
CA GLN A 129 -24.98 -14.26 -10.97
C GLN A 129 -26.46 -14.49 -10.61
N GLY A 130 -27.13 -15.43 -11.29
CA GLY A 130 -28.57 -15.69 -11.10
C GLY A 130 -29.14 -16.87 -11.88
N SER A 131 -28.51 -17.32 -12.97
CA SER A 131 -29.01 -18.46 -13.77
C SER A 131 -28.50 -19.83 -13.30
N MET A 132 -28.38 -20.02 -11.98
CA MET A 132 -28.06 -21.31 -11.35
C MET A 132 -29.27 -21.88 -10.59
N SER A 133 -30.49 -21.61 -11.07
CA SER A 133 -31.65 -22.40 -10.68
C SER A 133 -31.59 -23.74 -11.40
N SER A 134 -31.02 -24.72 -10.69
CA SER A 134 -31.24 -26.14 -10.94
C SER A 134 -32.74 -26.43 -10.87
N LYS A 135 -33.42 -26.39 -12.03
CA LYS A 135 -34.59 -27.21 -12.45
C LYS A 135 -35.35 -26.51 -13.60
N SER A 136 -34.91 -26.77 -14.83
CA SER A 136 -35.84 -26.81 -15.97
C SER A 136 -35.37 -27.87 -16.95
N ARG A 137 -36.17 -28.93 -17.06
CA ARG A 137 -36.02 -30.01 -18.03
C ARG A 137 -36.23 -29.47 -19.45
N ALA A 138 -35.49 -30.06 -20.39
CA ALA A 138 -35.65 -29.98 -21.85
C ALA A 138 -35.26 -28.64 -22.51
N GLY A 139 -34.07 -28.64 -23.11
CA GLY A 139 -33.56 -27.58 -23.98
C GLY A 139 -32.03 -27.64 -23.99
N SER A 140 -31.41 -27.65 -25.17
CA SER A 140 -29.96 -27.75 -25.34
C SER A 140 -29.24 -26.55 -24.69
N PHE A 141 -28.87 -26.67 -23.42
CA PHE A 141 -28.11 -25.65 -22.71
C PHE A 141 -26.68 -26.13 -22.49
N ARG A 142 -25.77 -25.40 -23.12
CA ARG A 142 -24.32 -25.49 -23.03
C ARG A 142 -23.92 -25.76 -21.59
N LYS A 143 -23.28 -26.91 -21.36
CA LYS A 143 -22.69 -27.27 -20.08
C LYS A 143 -21.50 -26.33 -19.87
N ILE A 144 -21.73 -25.16 -19.27
CA ILE A 144 -20.64 -24.26 -18.87
C ILE A 144 -19.97 -24.96 -17.68
N VAL A 145 -18.88 -25.70 -17.95
CA VAL A 145 -18.04 -26.27 -16.91
C VAL A 145 -17.22 -25.12 -16.34
N VAL A 146 -17.80 -24.41 -15.38
CA VAL A 146 -17.11 -23.38 -14.61
C VAL A 146 -16.30 -24.08 -13.52
N HIS A 147 -14.97 -24.15 -13.69
CA HIS A 147 -14.07 -24.42 -12.57
C HIS A 147 -13.97 -23.15 -11.72
N ARG A 148 -14.86 -23.04 -10.72
CA ARG A 148 -14.82 -21.96 -9.74
C ARG A 148 -13.71 -22.27 -8.72
N LYS A 149 -12.80 -21.33 -8.46
CA LYS A 149 -12.03 -21.33 -7.20
C LYS A 149 -13.04 -21.05 -6.07
N GLU A 150 -13.30 -22.03 -5.19
CA GLU A 150 -14.35 -21.96 -4.15
C GLU A 150 -14.20 -20.74 -3.21
N GLU A 151 -12.98 -20.23 -3.05
CA GLU A 151 -12.63 -19.14 -2.12
C GLU A 151 -13.22 -17.77 -2.49
N LYS A 152 -13.55 -17.49 -3.76
CA LYS A 152 -13.98 -16.16 -4.22
C LYS A 152 -15.39 -16.18 -4.83
N TRP A 153 -16.34 -16.74 -4.11
CA TRP A 153 -17.70 -16.97 -4.62
C TRP A 153 -18.47 -15.68 -4.99
N TRP A 154 -18.12 -14.52 -4.43
CA TRP A 154 -18.78 -13.26 -4.77
C TRP A 154 -18.31 -12.67 -6.11
N LEU A 155 -17.19 -13.15 -6.70
CA LEU A 155 -16.68 -12.61 -7.95
C LEU A 155 -17.47 -13.11 -9.18
N PRO A 156 -17.67 -12.26 -10.19
CA PRO A 156 -18.17 -12.69 -11.50
C PRO A 156 -17.23 -13.70 -12.16
N VAL A 157 -17.79 -14.73 -12.77
CA VAL A 157 -17.01 -15.79 -13.42
C VAL A 157 -16.74 -15.40 -14.88
N PRO A 158 -15.47 -15.30 -15.31
CA PRO A 158 -15.14 -15.08 -16.71
C PRO A 158 -15.43 -16.33 -17.56
N CYS A 159 -15.93 -16.11 -18.76
CA CYS A 159 -16.28 -17.11 -19.76
C CYS A 159 -15.62 -16.74 -21.10
N VAL A 160 -15.13 -17.74 -21.82
CA VAL A 160 -14.47 -17.59 -23.13
C VAL A 160 -15.16 -18.49 -24.17
N PRO A 161 -14.96 -18.25 -25.48
CA PRO A 161 -15.46 -19.15 -26.54
C PRO A 161 -14.94 -20.58 -26.37
N GLN A 162 -15.65 -21.57 -26.94
CA GLN A 162 -15.26 -22.98 -26.83
C GLN A 162 -13.86 -23.24 -27.41
N ASP A 163 -13.54 -22.63 -28.56
CA ASP A 163 -12.22 -22.72 -29.20
C ASP A 163 -11.12 -21.87 -28.50
N GLY A 164 -11.45 -21.24 -27.37
CA GLY A 164 -10.61 -20.27 -26.68
C GLY A 164 -10.58 -18.89 -27.34
N LEU A 165 -9.72 -18.02 -26.82
CA LEU A 165 -9.51 -16.65 -27.30
C LEU A 165 -8.57 -16.63 -28.51
N THR A 166 -8.77 -15.65 -29.39
CA THR A 166 -7.82 -15.40 -30.49
C THR A 166 -6.45 -14.99 -29.96
N GLU A 167 -5.40 -15.27 -30.73
CA GLU A 167 -4.03 -14.88 -30.34
C GLU A 167 -3.88 -13.36 -30.17
N LYS A 168 -4.65 -12.57 -30.95
CA LYS A 168 -4.69 -11.11 -30.81
C LYS A 168 -5.23 -10.70 -29.44
N SER A 169 -6.34 -11.30 -29.01
CA SER A 169 -6.97 -11.02 -27.72
C SER A 169 -6.11 -11.49 -26.55
N ARG A 170 -5.45 -12.65 -26.65
CA ARG A 170 -4.47 -13.11 -25.65
C ARG A 170 -3.28 -12.17 -25.52
N LYS A 171 -2.71 -11.72 -26.65
CA LYS A 171 -1.61 -10.75 -26.65
C LYS A 171 -2.04 -9.42 -26.04
N HIS A 172 -3.26 -8.96 -26.34
CA HIS A 172 -3.82 -7.76 -25.74
C HIS A 172 -3.94 -7.88 -24.21
N LEU A 173 -4.51 -8.99 -23.71
CA LEU A 173 -4.61 -9.27 -22.27
C LEU A 173 -3.25 -9.26 -21.59
N ARG A 174 -2.26 -9.98 -22.13
CA ARG A 174 -0.89 -10.02 -21.58
C ARG A 174 -0.26 -8.63 -21.51
N ASN A 175 -0.38 -7.84 -22.59
CA ASN A 175 0.15 -6.48 -22.61
C ASN A 175 -0.50 -5.60 -21.54
N LYS A 176 -1.83 -5.69 -21.37
CA LYS A 176 -2.57 -4.91 -20.36
C LYS A 176 -2.23 -5.36 -18.94
N ARG A 177 -2.06 -6.66 -18.72
CA ARG A 177 -1.59 -7.23 -17.45
C ARG A 177 -0.20 -6.72 -17.09
N ASP A 178 0.75 -6.76 -18.03
CA ASP A 178 2.12 -6.34 -17.78
C ASP A 178 2.17 -4.83 -17.45
N CYS A 179 1.33 -4.03 -18.12
CA CYS A 179 1.14 -2.62 -17.79
C CYS A 179 0.55 -2.43 -16.39
N ALA A 180 -0.53 -3.12 -16.03
CA ALA A 180 -1.14 -3.07 -14.71
C ALA A 180 -0.17 -3.49 -13.59
N ASN A 181 0.65 -4.52 -13.84
CA ASN A 181 1.67 -4.98 -12.89
C ASN A 181 2.78 -3.93 -12.67
N GLN A 182 3.20 -3.22 -13.74
CA GLN A 182 4.14 -2.11 -13.58
C GLN A 182 3.54 -0.96 -12.77
N ILE A 183 2.26 -0.64 -12.98
CA ILE A 183 1.54 0.36 -12.20
C ILE A 183 1.44 -0.07 -10.73
N HIS A 184 1.08 -1.32 -10.47
CA HIS A 184 1.01 -1.89 -9.12
C HIS A 184 2.35 -1.73 -8.38
N LYS A 185 3.47 -2.13 -9.00
CA LYS A 185 4.81 -1.96 -8.42
C LYS A 185 5.17 -0.49 -8.17
N ALA A 186 4.81 0.41 -9.08
CA ALA A 186 5.07 1.83 -8.92
C ALA A 186 4.26 2.44 -7.77
N ALA A 187 2.98 2.10 -7.67
CA ALA A 187 2.10 2.56 -6.59
C ALA A 187 2.56 2.04 -5.22
N MET A 188 2.88 0.75 -5.14
CA MET A 188 3.42 0.10 -3.93
C MET A 188 4.74 0.73 -3.47
N SER A 189 5.64 1.06 -4.41
CA SER A 189 6.91 1.74 -4.10
C SER A 189 6.69 3.14 -3.52
N ILE A 190 5.78 3.93 -4.11
CA ILE A 190 5.40 5.24 -3.58
C ILE A 190 4.77 5.09 -2.18
N ASN A 191 3.83 4.16 -2.03
CA ASN A 191 3.16 3.91 -0.74
C ASN A 191 4.17 3.56 0.36
N SER A 192 5.08 2.62 0.06
CA SER A 192 6.14 2.19 0.98
C SER A 192 7.08 3.33 1.36
N SER A 193 7.44 4.20 0.41
CA SER A 193 8.29 5.38 0.68
C SER A 193 7.60 6.37 1.61
N ILE A 194 6.31 6.65 1.41
CA ILE A 194 5.53 7.55 2.27
C ILE A 194 5.36 6.96 3.67
N LEU A 195 5.03 5.67 3.77
CA LEU A 195 4.94 4.97 5.06
C LEU A 195 6.28 4.99 5.81
N TYR A 196 7.40 4.84 5.10
CA TYR A 196 8.73 4.93 5.70
C TYR A 196 8.98 6.31 6.33
N GLU A 197 8.61 7.39 5.63
CA GLU A 197 8.76 8.79 6.07
C GLU A 197 7.75 9.25 7.13
N MET A 198 6.62 8.55 7.30
CA MET A 198 5.65 8.84 8.35
C MET A 198 6.27 8.69 9.74
N GLU A 199 5.95 9.64 10.63
CA GLU A 199 6.39 9.64 12.02
C GLU A 199 5.88 8.38 12.75
N ILE A 200 6.72 7.82 13.62
CA ILE A 200 6.36 6.67 14.43
C ILE A 200 5.59 7.15 15.66
N PRO A 201 4.34 6.71 15.88
CA PRO A 201 3.55 7.17 16.99
C PRO A 201 4.17 6.82 18.36
N GLU A 202 4.12 7.76 19.31
CA GLU A 202 4.59 7.51 20.68
C GLU A 202 3.86 6.34 21.34
N THR A 203 2.58 6.15 21.00
CA THR A 203 1.75 5.03 21.48
C THR A 203 2.30 3.68 21.06
N TYR A 204 2.82 3.56 19.83
CA TYR A 204 3.52 2.36 19.37
C TYR A 204 4.82 2.16 20.15
N MET A 205 5.63 3.21 20.28
CA MET A 205 6.89 3.13 21.04
C MET A 205 6.66 2.74 22.50
N ALA A 206 5.57 3.19 23.11
CA ALA A 206 5.18 2.85 24.48
C ALA A 206 4.70 1.39 24.62
N SER A 207 4.09 0.81 23.58
CA SER A 207 3.62 -0.58 23.59
C SER A 207 4.73 -1.61 23.33
N LEU A 208 5.87 -1.17 22.77
CA LEU A 208 7.01 -2.05 22.47
C LEU A 208 7.55 -2.77 23.72
N PRO A 209 7.80 -4.08 23.63
CA PRO A 209 8.37 -4.84 24.74
C PRO A 209 9.73 -4.31 25.21
N LYS A 210 10.09 -4.65 26.45
CA LYS A 210 11.38 -4.24 27.04
C LYS A 210 12.59 -4.95 26.41
N SER A 211 12.39 -6.01 25.64
CA SER A 211 13.45 -6.84 25.06
C SER A 211 13.17 -7.19 23.61
N GLY A 212 14.00 -6.71 22.68
CA GLY A 212 13.91 -7.09 21.26
C GLY A 212 14.12 -8.59 21.06
N LYS A 213 15.00 -9.20 21.86
CA LYS A 213 15.17 -10.66 21.90
C LYS A 213 13.86 -11.40 22.19
N ALA A 214 13.05 -10.90 23.12
CA ALA A 214 11.78 -11.55 23.49
C ALA A 214 10.74 -11.45 22.36
N CYS A 215 10.78 -10.39 21.56
CA CYS A 215 9.90 -10.23 20.40
C CYS A 215 10.31 -11.18 19.28
N LEU A 216 11.61 -11.23 18.96
CA LEU A 216 12.11 -11.98 17.81
C LEU A 216 12.20 -13.49 18.05
N GLY A 217 12.47 -13.90 19.29
CA GLY A 217 12.71 -15.28 19.67
C GLY A 217 14.20 -15.66 19.71
N ASP A 218 14.51 -16.68 20.52
CA ASP A 218 15.89 -17.09 20.84
C ASP A 218 16.70 -17.58 19.64
N SER A 219 16.06 -18.25 18.68
CA SER A 219 16.73 -18.82 17.50
C SER A 219 17.24 -17.73 16.56
N ILE A 220 16.34 -16.83 16.16
CA ILE A 220 16.61 -15.72 15.24
C ILE A 220 17.60 -14.74 15.89
N TYR A 221 17.39 -14.40 17.16
CA TYR A 221 18.31 -13.52 17.90
C TYR A 221 19.74 -14.08 17.97
N ARG A 222 19.90 -15.39 18.21
CA ARG A 222 21.23 -16.04 18.22
C ARG A 222 21.90 -15.93 16.85
N TYR A 223 21.18 -16.19 15.77
CA TYR A 223 21.71 -16.03 14.41
C TYR A 223 22.15 -14.59 14.14
N MET A 224 21.34 -13.61 14.54
CA MET A 224 21.66 -12.20 14.41
C MET A 224 22.85 -11.74 15.27
N CYS A 225 23.20 -12.45 16.35
CA CYS A 225 24.33 -12.09 17.22
C CYS A 225 25.63 -12.79 16.86
N ILE A 226 25.58 -14.09 16.54
CA ILE A 226 26.76 -14.97 16.52
C ILE A 226 27.53 -14.87 15.20
N THR A 227 26.85 -14.56 14.10
CA THR A 227 27.49 -14.60 12.78
C THR A 227 28.22 -13.29 12.49
N ASP A 228 29.54 -13.37 12.33
CA ASP A 228 30.40 -12.24 11.92
C ASP A 228 29.98 -11.65 10.56
N LYS A 229 29.53 -12.52 9.65
CA LYS A 229 28.92 -12.17 8.35
C LYS A 229 27.44 -12.49 8.36
N PHE A 230 26.61 -11.57 8.86
CA PHE A 230 25.16 -11.73 8.85
C PHE A 230 24.63 -11.76 7.41
N SER A 231 23.93 -12.84 7.04
CA SER A 231 23.21 -12.98 5.78
C SER A 231 21.71 -13.11 6.08
N PRO A 232 20.89 -12.09 5.75
CA PRO A 232 19.44 -12.16 5.92
C PRO A 232 18.80 -13.30 5.13
N ASP A 233 19.24 -13.52 3.88
CA ASP A 233 18.69 -14.55 3.01
C ASP A 233 18.90 -15.95 3.58
N ASN A 234 20.10 -16.24 4.07
CA ASN A 234 20.38 -17.55 4.69
C ASN A 234 19.53 -17.79 5.93
N LEU A 235 19.25 -16.74 6.71
CA LEU A 235 18.36 -16.83 7.87
C LEU A 235 16.93 -17.13 7.42
N LEU A 236 16.42 -16.40 6.44
CA LEU A 236 15.07 -16.61 5.90
C LEU A 236 14.92 -18.00 5.27
N ASP A 237 15.95 -18.53 4.59
CA ASP A 237 15.96 -19.90 4.05
C ASP A 237 15.88 -20.98 5.13
N CYS A 238 16.37 -20.67 6.34
CA CYS A 238 16.29 -21.57 7.50
C CYS A 238 14.94 -21.48 8.23
N LEU A 239 14.13 -20.46 7.94
CA LEU A 239 12.80 -20.29 8.53
C LEU A 239 11.77 -20.98 7.64
N ASN A 240 11.01 -21.91 8.21
CA ASN A 240 9.92 -22.57 7.50
C ASN A 240 8.67 -21.66 7.50
N ILE A 241 8.70 -20.60 6.69
CA ILE A 241 7.56 -19.68 6.52
C ILE A 241 6.64 -20.26 5.45
N THR A 242 5.50 -20.78 5.88
CA THR A 242 4.56 -21.53 5.04
C THR A 242 3.38 -20.69 4.55
N SER A 243 3.10 -19.56 5.20
CA SER A 243 1.96 -18.70 4.88
C SER A 243 2.30 -17.22 4.93
N GLU A 244 1.50 -16.40 4.25
CA GLU A 244 1.58 -14.93 4.32
C GLU A 244 1.40 -14.43 5.76
N HIS A 245 0.50 -15.06 6.53
CA HIS A 245 0.29 -14.71 7.94
C HIS A 245 1.55 -14.91 8.78
N GLU A 246 2.27 -16.02 8.60
CA GLU A 246 3.54 -16.26 9.30
C GLU A 246 4.62 -15.25 8.89
N ALA A 247 4.65 -14.87 7.60
CA ALA A 247 5.55 -13.82 7.10
C ALA A 247 5.22 -12.47 7.75
N LEU A 248 3.94 -12.12 7.89
CA LEU A 248 3.50 -10.86 8.48
C LEU A 248 3.81 -10.80 9.98
N GLU A 249 3.52 -11.88 10.71
CA GLU A 249 3.85 -11.98 12.13
C GLU A 249 5.37 -11.88 12.36
N LEU A 250 6.18 -12.44 11.46
CA LEU A 250 7.62 -12.28 11.50
C LEU A 250 8.04 -10.83 11.23
N ALA A 251 7.44 -10.16 10.24
CA ALA A 251 7.71 -8.74 9.95
C ALA A 251 7.42 -7.86 11.17
N ASP A 252 6.25 -8.04 11.81
CA ASP A 252 5.87 -7.32 13.03
C ASP A 252 6.87 -7.53 14.18
N ARG A 253 7.30 -8.79 14.38
CA ARG A 253 8.30 -9.12 15.41
C ARG A 253 9.67 -8.50 15.11
N ILE A 254 10.09 -8.46 13.84
CA ILE A 254 11.33 -7.82 13.41
C ILE A 254 11.26 -6.31 13.64
N GLU A 255 10.18 -5.64 13.22
CA GLU A 255 9.98 -4.20 13.42
C GLU A 255 9.99 -3.82 14.89
N ALA A 256 9.22 -4.55 15.72
CA ALA A 256 9.19 -4.31 17.16
C ALA A 256 10.58 -4.46 17.80
N SER A 257 11.35 -5.47 17.38
CA SER A 257 12.72 -5.71 17.86
C SER A 257 13.67 -4.59 17.44
N MET A 258 13.61 -4.20 16.16
CA MET A 258 14.41 -3.12 15.58
C MET A 258 14.22 -1.83 16.35
N TYR A 259 12.97 -1.39 16.55
CA TYR A 259 12.69 -0.16 17.28
C TYR A 259 12.98 -0.26 18.77
N THR A 260 12.86 -1.45 19.37
CA THR A 260 13.30 -1.69 20.75
C THR A 260 14.81 -1.49 20.90
N TRP A 261 15.62 -1.96 19.95
CA TRP A 261 17.07 -1.76 19.96
C TRP A 261 17.46 -0.33 19.63
N ARG A 262 16.82 0.32 18.65
CA ARG A 262 17.02 1.75 18.35
C ARG A 262 16.76 2.62 19.59
N ARG A 263 15.63 2.39 20.28
CA ARG A 263 15.30 3.08 21.54
C ARG A 263 16.40 2.90 22.60
N LYS A 264 16.88 1.68 22.81
CA LYS A 264 17.94 1.39 23.80
C LYS A 264 19.27 2.02 23.44
N ALA A 265 19.62 2.07 22.16
CA ALA A 265 20.82 2.76 21.70
C ALA A 265 20.73 4.26 22.05
N CYS A 266 19.59 4.93 21.83
CA CYS A 266 19.45 6.36 22.13
C CYS A 266 19.40 6.72 23.64
N MET A 267 18.96 5.81 24.51
CA MET A 267 18.76 6.08 25.95
C MET A 267 20.04 6.17 26.79
N SER A 268 21.22 5.85 26.26
CA SER A 268 22.49 5.90 27.02
C SER A 268 23.01 7.33 27.24
N HIS A 269 22.50 8.33 26.51
CA HIS A 269 22.95 9.73 26.63
C HIS A 269 22.28 10.55 27.75
N SER A 270 21.31 9.99 28.48
CA SER A 270 20.48 10.72 29.45
C SER A 270 20.53 10.16 30.89
N LYS A 271 21.64 9.53 31.29
CA LYS A 271 21.87 9.10 32.69
C LYS A 271 22.73 10.12 33.47
N SER A 272 22.43 10.28 34.76
CA SER A 272 23.10 11.24 35.65
C SER A 272 24.60 10.93 35.87
N SER A 273 25.38 11.98 36.14
CA SER A 273 26.86 11.99 36.14
C SER A 273 27.57 11.01 37.09
N TRP A 274 26.87 10.39 38.04
CA TRP A 274 27.46 9.43 38.99
C TRP A 274 27.33 7.97 38.57
N ASP A 275 26.38 7.62 37.69
CA ASP A 275 26.26 6.26 37.12
C ASP A 275 27.19 6.05 35.92
N MET A 276 27.67 7.13 35.29
CA MET A 276 28.53 7.08 34.10
C MET A 276 29.91 6.44 34.32
N VAL A 277 30.45 6.45 35.55
CA VAL A 277 31.82 5.99 35.82
C VAL A 277 31.92 4.46 35.97
N LYS A 278 30.81 3.78 36.31
CA LYS A 278 30.80 2.34 36.56
C LYS A 278 30.39 1.51 35.32
N ASP A 279 29.59 2.10 34.42
CA ASP A 279 29.05 1.46 33.22
C ASP A 279 29.91 1.66 31.95
N LEU A 280 30.90 2.56 31.96
CA LEU A 280 31.67 2.97 30.76
C LEU A 280 32.46 1.84 30.07
N MET A 281 32.82 0.77 30.79
CA MET A 281 33.55 -0.39 30.20
C MET A 281 32.62 -1.49 29.68
N SER A 282 31.33 -1.53 30.04
CA SER A 282 30.35 -2.51 29.55
C SER A 282 29.33 -1.94 28.56
N ASP A 283 29.09 -0.62 28.60
CA ASP A 283 28.06 0.04 27.79
C ASP A 283 28.52 0.39 26.37
N ILE A 284 29.81 0.52 26.09
CA ILE A 284 30.32 0.76 24.73
C ILE A 284 30.00 -0.46 23.84
N ASP A 285 30.27 -1.68 24.33
CA ASP A 285 29.96 -2.93 23.64
C ASP A 285 28.45 -3.16 23.49
N SER A 286 27.65 -2.76 24.49
CA SER A 286 26.19 -2.90 24.49
C SER A 286 25.50 -1.90 23.55
N TYR A 287 26.01 -0.67 23.46
CA TYR A 287 25.53 0.37 22.55
C TYR A 287 25.78 -0.02 21.09
N ASP A 288 27.02 -0.39 20.78
CA ASP A 288 27.41 -0.85 19.44
C ASP A 288 26.60 -2.10 19.04
N LYS A 289 26.42 -3.04 19.98
CA LYS A 289 25.58 -4.22 19.76
C LYS A 289 24.12 -3.91 19.44
N ASN A 290 23.47 -3.00 20.18
CA ASN A 290 22.07 -2.65 19.90
C ASN A 290 21.94 -1.94 18.55
N HIS A 291 22.90 -1.08 18.19
CA HIS A 291 22.95 -0.43 16.89
C HIS A 291 23.11 -1.44 15.75
N VAL A 292 24.08 -2.36 15.87
CA VAL A 292 24.31 -3.44 14.89
C VAL A 292 23.08 -4.34 14.76
N LEU A 293 22.44 -4.72 15.87
CA LEU A 293 21.22 -5.54 15.84
C LEU A 293 20.05 -4.83 15.16
N ALA A 294 19.90 -3.51 15.38
CA ALA A 294 18.89 -2.72 14.69
C ALA A 294 19.13 -2.67 13.17
N LEU A 295 20.38 -2.47 12.73
CA LEU A 295 20.74 -2.48 11.30
C LEU A 295 20.55 -3.86 10.66
N ARG A 296 20.90 -4.93 11.39
CA ARG A 296 20.65 -6.32 10.95
C ARG A 296 19.15 -6.60 10.84
N ALA A 297 18.33 -6.10 11.77
CA ALA A 297 16.88 -6.24 11.73
C ALA A 297 16.26 -5.51 10.52
N GLU A 298 16.74 -4.30 10.23
CA GLU A 298 16.32 -3.52 9.05
C GLU A 298 16.63 -4.26 7.75
N SER A 299 17.84 -4.83 7.64
CA SER A 299 18.24 -5.64 6.49
C SER A 299 17.39 -6.92 6.36
N LEU A 300 17.05 -7.56 7.49
CA LEU A 300 16.20 -8.74 7.51
C LEU A 300 14.76 -8.43 7.07
N LEU A 301 14.19 -7.33 7.58
CA LEU A 301 12.86 -6.86 7.17
C LEU A 301 12.82 -6.54 5.68
N PHE A 302 13.86 -5.89 5.16
CA PHE A 302 13.96 -5.59 3.74
C PHE A 302 13.96 -6.86 2.87
N CYS A 303 14.79 -7.85 3.19
CA CYS A 303 14.82 -9.13 2.47
C CYS A 303 13.48 -9.89 2.58
N LEU A 304 12.82 -9.83 3.76
CA LEU A 304 11.51 -10.44 3.95
C LEU A 304 10.47 -9.80 3.02
N LYS A 305 10.39 -8.46 2.97
CA LYS A 305 9.45 -7.74 2.08
C LYS A 305 9.75 -7.99 0.59
N GLN A 306 11.00 -8.25 0.21
CA GLN A 306 11.33 -8.66 -1.17
C GLN A 306 10.82 -10.06 -1.52
N ARG A 307 10.84 -11.00 -0.57
CA ARG A 307 10.32 -12.36 -0.77
C ARG A 307 8.80 -12.43 -0.75
N TYR A 308 8.17 -11.54 0.02
CA TYR A 308 6.72 -11.43 0.16
C TYR A 308 6.29 -10.01 -0.26
N PRO A 309 6.27 -9.70 -1.57
CA PRO A 309 5.92 -8.37 -2.06
C PRO A 309 4.45 -8.01 -1.82
N GLU A 310 3.58 -9.00 -1.69
CA GLU A 310 2.13 -8.83 -1.43
C GLU A 310 1.80 -8.87 0.07
N LEU A 311 2.79 -8.68 0.93
CA LEU A 311 2.58 -8.72 2.37
C LEU A 311 1.60 -7.61 2.79
N SER A 312 0.58 -8.00 3.54
CA SER A 312 -0.34 -7.06 4.20
C SER A 312 0.41 -6.02 5.05
N GLN A 313 -0.23 -4.86 5.28
CA GLN A 313 0.34 -3.78 6.10
C GLN A 313 0.72 -4.29 7.50
N THR A 314 1.89 -3.87 8.00
CA THR A 314 2.32 -4.26 9.35
C THR A 314 1.51 -3.56 10.43
N SER A 315 1.64 -4.03 11.67
CA SER A 315 1.07 -3.38 12.84
C SER A 315 1.62 -1.95 13.02
N LEU A 316 2.89 -1.71 12.65
CA LEU A 316 3.48 -0.37 12.66
C LEU A 316 2.89 0.50 11.55
N ASP A 317 2.75 -0.01 10.33
CA ASP A 317 2.16 0.73 9.21
C ASP A 317 0.73 1.17 9.54
N THR A 318 -0.07 0.25 10.10
CA THR A 318 -1.44 0.53 10.58
C THR A 318 -1.43 1.63 11.64
N CYS A 319 -0.48 1.58 12.59
CA CYS A 319 -0.36 2.59 13.64
C CYS A 319 0.03 3.96 13.07
N LYS A 320 1.00 4.00 12.14
CA LYS A 320 1.41 5.22 11.44
C LYS A 320 0.21 5.88 10.76
N ILE A 321 -0.57 5.11 10.00
CA ILE A 321 -1.77 5.63 9.31
C ILE A 321 -2.80 6.17 10.33
N GLN A 322 -3.08 5.41 11.40
CA GLN A 322 -4.10 5.76 12.39
C GLN A 322 -3.77 7.03 13.18
N TYR A 323 -2.50 7.26 13.51
CA TYR A 323 -2.08 8.39 14.35
C TYR A 323 -1.41 9.51 13.56
N ASN A 324 -1.26 9.37 12.24
CA ASN A 324 -0.70 10.40 11.38
C ASN A 324 -1.50 11.71 11.49
N ARG A 325 -0.79 12.83 11.52
CA ARG A 325 -1.36 14.19 11.53
C ARG A 325 -1.01 15.00 10.28
N ASP A 326 -0.15 14.47 9.43
CA ASP A 326 0.26 15.10 8.18
C ASP A 326 -0.76 14.80 7.08
N VAL A 327 -1.52 15.82 6.67
CA VAL A 327 -2.56 15.70 5.64
C VAL A 327 -1.98 15.35 4.28
N GLY A 328 -0.78 15.85 3.93
CA GLY A 328 -0.13 15.57 2.66
C GLY A 328 0.29 14.10 2.56
N GLN A 329 0.93 13.57 3.61
CA GLN A 329 1.30 12.16 3.69
C GLN A 329 0.05 11.26 3.71
N ALA A 330 -1.02 11.67 4.40
CA ALA A 330 -2.27 10.90 4.39
C ALA A 330 -2.90 10.81 2.99
N ILE A 331 -2.87 11.90 2.22
CA ILE A 331 -3.34 11.89 0.83
C ILE A 331 -2.45 10.99 -0.03
N LEU A 332 -1.13 11.13 0.06
CA LEU A 332 -0.19 10.36 -0.76
C LEU A 332 -0.24 8.86 -0.43
N GLU A 333 -0.28 8.48 0.85
CA GLU A 333 -0.44 7.10 1.33
C GLU A 333 -1.76 6.51 0.83
N SER A 334 -2.88 7.15 1.15
CA SER A 334 -4.19 6.57 0.83
C SER A 334 -4.47 6.51 -0.66
N TYR A 335 -4.02 7.51 -1.43
CA TYR A 335 -4.17 7.50 -2.88
C TYR A 335 -3.30 6.42 -3.53
N SER A 336 -2.03 6.30 -3.12
CA SER A 336 -1.16 5.24 -3.63
C SER A 336 -1.69 3.85 -3.29
N ARG A 337 -2.18 3.63 -2.06
CA ARG A 337 -2.78 2.35 -1.62
C ARG A 337 -4.02 1.95 -2.43
N VAL A 338 -4.94 2.88 -2.71
CA VAL A 338 -6.13 2.54 -3.53
C VAL A 338 -5.78 2.27 -4.99
N LEU A 339 -4.78 2.96 -5.55
CA LEU A 339 -4.30 2.68 -6.92
C LEU A 339 -3.56 1.34 -7.00
N GLU A 340 -2.75 1.03 -5.99
CA GLU A 340 -2.08 -0.26 -5.84
C GLU A 340 -3.11 -1.41 -5.83
N GLY A 341 -4.16 -1.28 -5.01
CA GLY A 341 -5.23 -2.28 -4.92
C GLY A 341 -6.02 -2.42 -6.22
N LEU A 342 -6.29 -1.32 -6.94
CA LEU A 342 -6.94 -1.38 -8.25
C LEU A 342 -6.07 -2.11 -9.28
N ALA A 343 -4.79 -1.78 -9.33
CA ALA A 343 -3.84 -2.39 -10.25
C ALA A 343 -3.69 -3.90 -10.00
N PHE A 344 -3.60 -4.30 -8.72
CA PHE A 344 -3.58 -5.70 -8.30
C PHE A 344 -4.84 -6.45 -8.77
N ASN A 345 -6.03 -5.86 -8.55
CA ASN A 345 -7.29 -6.45 -8.97
C ASN A 345 -7.38 -6.62 -10.49
N ILE A 346 -6.93 -5.63 -11.28
CA ILE A 346 -6.92 -5.71 -12.75
C ILE A 346 -5.99 -6.85 -13.21
N VAL A 347 -4.80 -6.99 -12.61
CA VAL A 347 -3.89 -8.12 -12.90
C VAL A 347 -4.59 -9.45 -12.62
N ALA A 348 -5.22 -9.57 -11.45
CA ALA A 348 -5.94 -10.78 -11.05
C ALA A 348 -7.09 -11.13 -12.00
N TRP A 349 -7.91 -10.15 -12.40
CA TRP A 349 -9.01 -10.39 -13.35
C TRP A 349 -8.51 -10.80 -14.73
N ILE A 350 -7.37 -10.26 -15.20
CA ILE A 350 -6.78 -10.68 -16.47
C ILE A 350 -6.24 -12.12 -16.37
N GLU A 351 -5.57 -12.47 -15.28
CA GLU A 351 -5.12 -13.84 -15.05
C GLU A 351 -6.28 -14.83 -14.98
N ASP A 352 -7.39 -14.49 -14.32
CA ASP A 352 -8.58 -15.33 -14.26
C ASP A 352 -9.13 -15.63 -15.67
N VAL A 353 -9.19 -14.64 -16.57
CA VAL A 353 -9.59 -14.85 -17.98
C VAL A 353 -8.58 -15.74 -18.72
N LEU A 354 -7.29 -15.50 -18.55
CA LEU A 354 -6.22 -16.27 -19.20
C LEU A 354 -6.14 -17.72 -18.68
N ASP A 355 -6.51 -17.97 -17.42
CA ASP A 355 -6.59 -19.30 -16.82
C ASP A 355 -7.76 -20.10 -17.39
N VAL A 356 -8.91 -19.45 -17.58
CA VAL A 356 -10.08 -20.07 -18.24
C VAL A 356 -9.78 -20.39 -19.71
N ASP A 357 -9.14 -19.48 -20.45
CA ASP A 357 -8.67 -19.72 -21.82
C ASP A 357 -7.73 -20.93 -21.93
N ARG A 358 -6.74 -21.01 -21.03
CA ARG A 358 -5.82 -22.15 -20.96
C ARG A 358 -6.56 -23.46 -20.69
N SER A 359 -7.55 -23.44 -19.81
CA SER A 359 -8.34 -24.62 -19.45
C SER A 359 -9.19 -25.14 -20.61
N MET A 360 -9.79 -24.26 -21.41
CA MET A 360 -10.61 -24.67 -22.57
C MET A 360 -9.76 -25.30 -23.66
N ARG A 361 -8.60 -24.72 -23.97
CA ARG A 361 -7.70 -25.25 -25.01
C ARG A 361 -7.08 -26.61 -24.69
N ASN A 362 -6.94 -26.93 -23.41
CA ASN A 362 -6.44 -28.22 -22.95
C ASN A 362 -7.52 -29.32 -22.97
N GLN A 363 -8.80 -28.97 -23.13
CA GLN A 363 -9.90 -29.96 -23.29
C GLN A 363 -10.05 -30.45 -24.73
N ASP A 364 -9.49 -29.72 -25.70
CA ASP A 364 -9.51 -30.05 -27.13
C ASP A 364 -8.23 -30.77 -27.62
N GLN A 365 -7.30 -31.08 -26.71
CA GLN A 365 -6.12 -31.94 -26.92
C GLN A 365 -6.31 -33.28 -26.20
#